data_AF-A0A0S7XH67-F1
#
_entry.id   AF-A0A0S7XH67-F1
#
_cell.length_a   1.000
_cell.length_b   1.000
_cell.length_c   1.000
_cell.angle_alpha   90.00
_cell.angle_beta   90.00
_cell.angle_gamma   90.00
#
_symmetry.space_group_name_H-M   'P 1'
#
loop_
_entity.id
_entity.type
_entity.pdbx_description
1 polymer ?
#
loop_
_entity_poly.entity_id
_entity_poly.type
_entity_poly.pdbx_seq_one_letter_code
_entity_poly.pdbx_strand_id
1 'polypeptide(L)'
;MRIVKVILIVVVILIASLYGLYKYKNQPPKPDYFEVFKNQDTVPEGKVGIFATALIMPTEHNHAFFHNIVHKIFKVVVPWPFNLLALRDRGVALLDPAHVHARKEFVPTHLEDPFGNDRDLDGTPYIEKYKRGEVMWVPPSKRIYLDHGYFLYKERKSGEPSL
;
A
#
# COMPACT_ATOMS: atom_id res chain seq x y z
N MET A 1 -40.16 -25.50 -4.84
CA MET A 1 -40.25 -24.19 -5.53
C MET A 1 -40.24 -22.96 -4.60
N ARG A 2 -41.02 -22.92 -3.50
CA ARG A 2 -41.07 -21.75 -2.60
C ARG A 2 -39.72 -21.38 -1.97
N ILE A 3 -38.99 -22.38 -1.47
CA ILE A 3 -37.65 -22.19 -0.87
C ILE A 3 -36.65 -21.63 -1.89
N VAL A 4 -36.65 -22.17 -3.11
CA VAL A 4 -35.78 -21.68 -4.21
C VAL A 4 -36.09 -20.22 -4.56
N LYS A 5 -37.36 -19.82 -4.59
CA LYS A 5 -37.75 -18.41 -4.82
C LYS A 5 -37.28 -17.50 -3.69
N VAL A 6 -37.40 -17.94 -2.43
CA VAL A 6 -36.91 -17.16 -1.27
C VAL A 6 -35.39 -17.00 -1.32
N ILE A 7 -34.65 -18.07 -1.60
CA ILE A 7 -33.19 -18.02 -1.76
C ILE A 7 -32.80 -17.04 -2.87
N LEU A 8 -33.47 -17.10 -4.02
CA LEU A 8 -33.21 -16.21 -5.15
C LEU A 8 -33.42 -14.73 -4.74
N ILE A 9 -34.52 -14.43 -4.06
CA ILE A 9 -34.83 -13.06 -3.59
C ILE A 9 -33.74 -12.58 -2.63
N VAL A 10 -33.33 -13.41 -1.66
CA VAL A 10 -32.27 -13.06 -0.71
C VAL A 10 -30.95 -12.78 -1.42
N VAL A 11 -30.59 -13.60 -2.42
CA VAL A 11 -29.37 -13.40 -3.23
C VAL A 11 -29.43 -12.07 -4.00
N VAL A 12 -30.56 -11.75 -4.62
CA VAL A 12 -30.74 -10.49 -5.35
C VAL A 12 -30.59 -9.29 -4.41
N ILE A 13 -31.23 -9.33 -3.24
CA ILE A 13 -31.12 -8.26 -2.24
C ILE A 13 -29.66 -8.11 -1.82
N LEU A 14 -28.97 -9.21 -1.53
CA LEU A 14 -27.57 -9.18 -1.07
C LEU A 14 -26.63 -8.60 -2.15
N ILE A 15 -26.81 -8.98 -3.42
CA ILE A 15 -26.04 -8.41 -4.54
C ILE A 15 -26.32 -6.91 -4.67
N ALA A 16 -27.59 -6.49 -4.61
CA ALA A 16 -27.96 -5.08 -4.73
C ALA A 16 -27.38 -4.25 -3.57
N SER A 17 -27.43 -4.77 -2.34
CA SER A 17 -26.83 -4.12 -1.17
C SER A 17 -25.31 -4.01 -1.27
N LEU A 18 -24.62 -5.08 -1.69
CA LEU A 18 -23.17 -5.06 -1.89
C LEU A 18 -22.76 -4.10 -3.00
N TYR A 19 -23.51 -4.06 -4.10
CA TYR A 19 -23.27 -3.11 -5.19
C TYR A 19 -23.50 -1.66 -4.74
N GLY A 20 -24.57 -1.39 -4.00
CA GLY A 20 -24.83 -0.07 -3.41
C GLY A 20 -23.71 0.37 -2.48
N LEU A 21 -23.25 -0.52 -1.59
CA LEU A 21 -22.13 -0.27 -0.69
C LEU A 21 -20.82 -0.03 -1.46
N TYR A 22 -20.54 -0.85 -2.48
CA TYR A 22 -19.38 -0.68 -3.36
C TYR A 22 -19.41 0.69 -4.04
N LYS A 23 -20.55 1.09 -4.60
CA LYS A 23 -20.70 2.41 -5.22
C LYS A 23 -20.51 3.53 -4.22
N TYR A 24 -21.10 3.43 -3.03
CA TYR A 24 -20.98 4.44 -1.97
C TYR A 24 -19.55 4.61 -1.45
N LYS A 25 -18.84 3.51 -1.19
CA LYS A 25 -17.47 3.54 -0.67
C LYS A 25 -16.44 4.03 -1.69
N ASN A 26 -16.75 3.91 -2.98
CA ASN A 26 -15.87 4.31 -4.09
C ASN A 26 -16.34 5.58 -4.81
N GLN A 27 -17.18 6.41 -4.18
CA GLN A 27 -17.57 7.68 -4.79
C GLN A 27 -16.36 8.63 -4.84
N PRO A 28 -16.09 9.27 -5.98
CA PRO A 28 -15.04 10.28 -6.05
C PRO A 28 -15.41 11.47 -5.16
N PRO A 29 -14.41 12.15 -4.56
CA PRO A 29 -14.65 13.37 -3.81
C PRO A 29 -15.28 14.43 -4.72
N LYS A 30 -16.26 15.17 -4.19
CA LYS A 30 -16.92 16.28 -4.89
C LYS A 30 -16.42 17.63 -4.36
N PRO A 31 -16.20 18.63 -5.23
CA PRO A 31 -16.38 18.57 -6.68
C PRO A 31 -15.33 17.69 -7.37
N ASP A 32 -15.69 17.10 -8.51
CA ASP A 32 -14.74 16.36 -9.32
C ASP A 32 -13.79 17.34 -10.00
N TYR A 33 -12.66 17.62 -9.36
CA TYR A 33 -11.68 18.57 -9.87
C TYR A 33 -11.12 18.15 -11.23
N PHE A 34 -11.13 16.86 -11.57
CA PHE A 34 -10.72 16.42 -12.90
C PHE A 34 -11.65 17.00 -13.97
N GLU A 35 -12.96 16.92 -13.75
CA GLU A 35 -13.94 17.52 -14.65
C GLU A 35 -13.91 19.07 -14.61
N VAL A 36 -13.60 19.68 -13.46
CA VAL A 36 -13.39 21.13 -13.37
C VAL A 36 -12.21 21.57 -14.25
N PHE A 37 -11.05 20.93 -14.11
CA PHE A 37 -9.85 21.27 -14.90
C PHE A 37 -9.98 20.90 -16.37
N LYS A 38 -10.72 19.84 -16.70
CA LYS A 38 -10.96 19.43 -18.08
C LYS A 38 -11.81 20.44 -18.86
N ASN A 39 -12.75 21.10 -18.17
CA ASN A 39 -13.67 22.06 -18.76
C ASN A 39 -13.28 23.52 -18.46
N GLN A 40 -12.08 23.75 -17.90
CA GLN A 40 -11.61 25.10 -17.61
C GLN A 40 -11.33 25.86 -18.91
N ASP A 41 -11.49 27.18 -18.88
CA ASP A 41 -11.02 28.04 -19.96
C ASP A 41 -9.49 27.92 -20.07
N THR A 42 -9.01 27.71 -21.29
CA THR A 42 -7.59 27.51 -21.60
C THR A 42 -6.96 28.77 -22.18
N VAL A 43 -7.74 29.85 -22.39
CA VAL A 43 -7.23 31.14 -22.82
C VAL A 43 -6.47 31.78 -21.66
N PRO A 44 -5.14 31.97 -21.76
CA PRO A 44 -4.36 32.56 -20.69
C PRO A 44 -4.64 34.07 -20.62
N GLU A 45 -5.11 34.56 -19.47
CA GLU A 45 -5.24 35.98 -19.18
C GLU A 45 -4.11 36.44 -18.25
N GLY A 46 -3.45 37.55 -18.58
CA GLY A 46 -2.38 38.13 -17.76
C GLY A 46 -1.00 37.48 -17.95
N LYS A 47 -0.26 37.27 -16.85
CA LYS A 47 1.10 36.72 -16.87
C LYS A 47 1.08 35.20 -16.80
N VAL A 48 1.94 34.54 -17.58
CA VAL A 48 2.05 33.08 -17.59
C VAL A 48 2.67 32.59 -16.28
N GLY A 49 1.90 31.83 -15.49
CA GLY A 49 2.40 31.04 -14.37
C GLY A 49 2.73 29.63 -14.83
N ILE A 50 3.94 29.15 -14.53
CA ILE A 50 4.32 27.76 -14.81
C ILE A 50 4.00 26.93 -13.57
N PHE A 51 3.07 25.99 -13.69
CA PHE A 51 2.75 25.02 -12.65
C PHE A 51 3.46 23.71 -12.95
N ALA A 52 4.53 23.43 -12.19
CA ALA A 52 5.22 22.14 -12.25
C ALA A 52 4.70 21.22 -11.15
N THR A 53 4.19 20.05 -11.53
CA THR A 53 3.81 18.99 -10.59
C THR A 53 4.80 17.85 -10.68
N ALA A 54 5.18 17.30 -9.53
CA ALA A 54 6.01 16.11 -9.44
C ALA A 54 5.58 15.28 -8.23
N LEU A 55 5.75 13.96 -8.33
CA LEU A 55 5.81 13.10 -7.15
C LEU A 55 7.18 13.34 -6.50
N ILE A 56 7.22 14.21 -5.49
CA ILE A 56 8.47 14.55 -4.82
C ILE A 56 8.69 13.55 -3.68
N MET A 57 9.83 12.88 -3.71
CA MET A 57 10.35 12.17 -2.54
C MET A 57 11.17 13.18 -1.72
N PRO A 58 11.05 13.22 -0.38
CA PRO A 58 11.93 14.03 0.45
C PRO A 58 13.39 13.59 0.23
N THR A 59 14.32 14.54 0.34
CA THR A 59 15.76 14.27 0.18
C THR A 59 16.29 13.34 1.25
N GLU A 60 15.75 13.46 2.47
CA GLU A 60 16.04 12.58 3.59
C GLU A 60 14.90 11.58 3.78
N HIS A 61 15.24 10.37 4.24
CA HIS A 61 14.24 9.36 4.55
C HIS A 61 13.29 9.87 5.65
N ASN A 62 11.99 9.85 5.36
CA ASN A 62 10.95 10.22 6.31
C ASN A 62 9.84 9.18 6.29
N HIS A 63 9.85 8.28 7.27
CA HIS A 63 8.87 7.20 7.37
C HIS A 63 7.42 7.71 7.37
N ALA A 64 7.12 8.79 8.10
CA ALA A 64 5.77 9.35 8.16
C ALA A 64 5.28 9.86 6.79
N PHE A 65 6.19 10.41 5.99
CA PHE A 65 5.88 10.82 4.62
C PHE A 65 5.53 9.59 3.75
N PHE A 66 6.36 8.54 3.79
CA PHE A 66 6.13 7.31 3.05
C PHE A 66 4.81 6.64 3.46
N HIS A 67 4.58 6.50 4.77
CA HIS A 67 3.32 6.01 5.33
C HIS A 67 2.12 6.74 4.71
N ASN A 68 2.13 8.07 4.78
CA ASN A 68 1.01 8.91 4.32
C ASN A 68 0.80 8.81 2.81
N ILE A 69 1.87 8.80 2.01
CA ILE A 69 1.76 8.67 0.55
C ILE A 69 1.22 7.30 0.17
N VAL A 70 1.78 6.22 0.73
CA VAL A 70 1.36 4.84 0.43
C VAL A 70 -0.12 4.65 0.79
N HIS A 71 -0.53 5.08 1.98
CA HIS A 71 -1.92 5.02 2.40
C HIS A 71 -2.84 5.87 1.52
N LYS A 72 -2.43 7.08 1.14
CA LYS A 72 -3.21 7.94 0.24
C LYS A 72 -3.37 7.29 -1.13
N ILE A 73 -2.30 6.78 -1.74
CA ILE A 73 -2.35 6.14 -3.06
C ILE A 73 -3.27 4.92 -3.02
N PHE A 74 -3.07 3.99 -2.07
CA PHE A 74 -3.91 2.79 -2.02
C PHE A 74 -5.37 3.11 -1.68
N LYS A 75 -5.65 4.12 -0.86
CA LYS A 75 -7.03 4.53 -0.54
C LYS A 75 -7.74 5.21 -1.71
N VAL A 76 -7.03 5.99 -2.52
CA VAL A 76 -7.61 6.77 -3.64
C VAL A 76 -7.66 5.96 -4.93
N VAL A 77 -6.62 5.19 -5.23
CA VAL A 77 -6.46 4.48 -6.50
C VAL A 77 -7.10 3.09 -6.46
N VAL A 78 -6.94 2.36 -5.35
CA VAL A 78 -7.50 1.01 -5.24
C VAL A 78 -8.92 1.08 -4.67
N PRO A 79 -9.91 0.54 -5.37
CA PRO A 79 -11.28 0.59 -4.89
C PRO A 79 -11.49 -0.33 -3.67
N TRP A 80 -12.39 0.07 -2.78
CA TRP A 80 -12.96 -0.80 -1.77
C TRP A 80 -13.70 -1.97 -2.44
N PRO A 81 -13.62 -3.22 -1.93
CA PRO A 81 -12.95 -3.63 -0.68
C PRO A 81 -11.47 -4.01 -0.86
N PHE A 82 -10.93 -3.96 -2.09
CA PHE A 82 -9.59 -4.46 -2.39
C PHE A 82 -8.48 -3.63 -1.73
N ASN A 83 -8.73 -2.34 -1.50
CA ASN A 83 -7.79 -1.50 -0.75
C ASN A 83 -7.53 -1.98 0.68
N LEU A 84 -8.51 -2.63 1.34
CA LEU A 84 -8.31 -3.23 2.66
C LEU A 84 -7.31 -4.38 2.62
N LEU A 85 -7.30 -5.14 1.52
CA LEU A 85 -6.34 -6.22 1.33
C LEU A 85 -4.96 -5.68 0.94
N ALA A 86 -4.93 -4.59 0.16
CA ALA A 86 -3.69 -3.91 -0.24
C ALA A 86 -2.99 -3.24 0.95
N LEU A 87 -3.75 -2.69 1.90
CA LEU A 87 -3.24 -2.04 3.11
C LEU A 87 -2.99 -3.00 4.28
N ARG A 88 -3.09 -4.32 4.06
CA ARG A 88 -2.94 -5.28 5.14
C ARG A 88 -1.48 -5.36 5.60
N ASP A 89 -1.26 -5.05 6.86
CA ASP A 89 0.00 -5.36 7.53
C ASP A 89 0.13 -6.88 7.73
N ARG A 90 1.13 -7.50 7.08
CA ARG A 90 1.47 -8.92 7.21
C ARG A 90 2.65 -9.17 8.13
N GLY A 91 3.33 -8.13 8.60
CA GLY A 91 4.55 -8.22 9.38
C GLY A 91 5.45 -7.01 9.18
N VAL A 92 6.56 -7.00 9.90
CA VAL A 92 7.63 -6.01 9.76
C VAL A 92 8.45 -6.34 8.51
N ALA A 93 8.45 -5.43 7.53
CA ALA A 93 9.31 -5.52 6.35
C ALA A 93 10.72 -5.07 6.73
N LEU A 94 11.71 -5.90 6.40
CA LEU A 94 13.11 -5.75 6.77
C LEU A 94 13.97 -5.77 5.51
N LEU A 95 15.00 -4.92 5.50
CA LEU A 95 15.96 -4.82 4.40
C LEU A 95 17.38 -4.91 4.94
N ASP A 96 18.27 -5.49 4.13
CA ASP A 96 19.72 -5.39 4.35
C ASP A 96 20.22 -4.14 3.59
N PRO A 97 20.74 -3.10 4.29
CA PRO A 97 21.26 -1.89 3.66
C PRO A 97 22.38 -2.14 2.64
N ALA A 98 23.12 -3.24 2.75
CA ALA A 98 24.13 -3.62 1.77
C ALA A 98 23.53 -4.22 0.49
N HIS A 99 22.26 -4.64 0.53
CA HIS A 99 21.60 -5.40 -0.54
C HIS A 99 20.17 -4.91 -0.81
N VAL A 100 19.92 -3.59 -0.76
CA VAL A 100 18.58 -2.98 -0.91
C VAL A 100 17.86 -3.27 -2.23
N HIS A 101 18.60 -3.68 -3.27
CA HIS A 101 18.05 -4.01 -4.59
C HIS A 101 18.07 -5.52 -4.90
N ALA A 102 18.18 -6.37 -3.87
CA ALA A 102 18.15 -7.82 -4.06
C ALA A 102 16.82 -8.27 -4.66
N ARG A 103 16.91 -9.08 -5.72
CA ARG A 103 15.74 -9.69 -6.39
C ARG A 103 15.65 -11.20 -6.21
N LYS A 104 16.69 -11.79 -5.63
CA LYS A 104 16.79 -13.21 -5.28
C LYS A 104 17.09 -13.32 -3.81
N GLU A 105 16.69 -14.43 -3.21
CA GLU A 105 17.01 -14.74 -1.83
C GLU A 105 18.53 -14.79 -1.63
N PHE A 106 18.96 -14.29 -0.48
CA PHE A 106 20.35 -14.27 -0.04
C PHE A 106 20.40 -14.40 1.48
N VAL A 107 21.59 -14.62 2.02
CA VAL A 107 21.80 -14.59 3.48
C VAL A 107 22.10 -13.15 3.87
N PRO A 108 21.21 -12.46 4.61
CA PRO A 108 21.45 -11.10 5.04
C PRO A 108 22.58 -11.07 6.06
N THR A 109 23.32 -9.97 6.06
CA THR A 109 24.37 -9.70 7.04
C THR A 109 23.88 -8.76 8.15
N HIS A 110 22.90 -7.93 7.80
CA HIS A 110 22.27 -6.94 8.64
C HIS A 110 20.81 -6.79 8.21
N LEU A 111 19.92 -6.43 9.12
CA LEU A 111 18.50 -6.24 8.82
C LEU A 111 17.98 -5.03 9.59
N GLU A 112 17.36 -4.10 8.89
CA GLU A 112 16.75 -2.90 9.45
C GLU A 112 15.26 -2.85 9.14
N ASP A 113 14.50 -2.33 10.09
CA ASP A 113 13.08 -2.00 9.92
C ASP A 113 12.89 -0.70 9.09
N PRO A 114 11.65 -0.33 8.73
CA PRO A 114 11.39 0.88 7.94
C PRO A 114 11.81 2.20 8.61
N PHE A 115 12.14 2.17 9.91
CA PHE A 115 12.62 3.31 10.67
C PHE A 115 14.16 3.33 10.80
N GLY A 116 14.86 2.33 10.24
CA GLY A 116 16.31 2.20 10.32
C GLY A 116 16.80 1.54 11.61
N ASN A 117 15.92 0.89 12.39
CA ASN A 117 16.35 0.18 13.58
C ASN A 117 16.79 -1.24 13.24
N ASP A 118 17.93 -1.66 13.79
CA ASP A 118 18.47 -3.01 13.67
C ASP A 118 17.83 -4.02 14.65
N ARG A 119 17.05 -3.52 15.61
CA ARG A 119 16.42 -4.26 16.70
C ARG A 119 14.92 -4.11 16.69
N ASP A 120 14.24 -5.16 17.11
CA ASP A 120 12.80 -5.13 17.37
C ASP A 120 12.51 -4.51 18.76
N LEU A 121 11.23 -4.34 19.08
CA LEU A 121 10.76 -3.73 20.34
C LEU A 121 11.19 -4.48 21.61
N ASP A 122 11.53 -5.77 21.48
CA ASP A 122 12.09 -6.60 22.55
C ASP A 122 13.61 -6.42 22.74
N GLY A 123 14.24 -5.57 21.94
CA GLY A 123 15.68 -5.33 21.93
C GLY A 123 16.51 -6.37 21.17
N THR A 124 15.88 -7.40 20.60
CA THR A 124 16.54 -8.45 19.84
C THR A 124 16.89 -7.95 18.43
N PRO A 125 18.14 -8.10 17.97
CA PRO A 125 18.50 -7.79 16.59
C PRO A 125 17.73 -8.65 15.58
N TYR A 126 17.23 -8.06 14.51
CA TYR A 126 16.48 -8.80 13.48
C TYR A 126 17.31 -9.89 12.82
N ILE A 127 18.64 -9.72 12.74
CA ILE A 127 19.54 -10.76 12.22
C ILE A 127 19.53 -12.04 13.08
N GLU A 128 19.34 -11.92 14.39
CA GLU A 128 19.22 -13.07 15.28
C GLU A 128 17.88 -13.79 15.10
N LYS A 129 16.81 -13.03 14.81
CA LYS A 129 15.50 -13.59 14.45
C LYS A 129 15.56 -14.34 13.11
N TYR A 130 16.31 -13.81 12.14
CA TYR A 130 16.60 -14.51 10.88
C TYR A 130 17.34 -15.83 11.11
N LYS A 131 18.40 -15.83 11.93
CA LYS A 131 19.14 -17.07 12.28
C LYS A 131 18.27 -18.12 12.96
N ARG A 132 17.23 -17.69 13.69
CA ARG A 132 16.23 -18.57 14.32
C ARG A 132 15.13 -19.06 13.35
N GLY A 133 15.12 -18.56 12.11
CA GLY A 133 14.10 -18.91 11.11
C GLY A 133 12.76 -18.19 11.29
N GLU A 134 12.71 -17.13 12.11
CA GLU A 134 11.50 -16.33 12.37
C GLU A 134 11.23 -15.29 11.26
N VAL A 135 12.26 -15.02 10.44
CA VAL A 135 12.23 -14.05 9.33
C VAL A 135 12.33 -14.80 8.01
N MET A 136 11.47 -14.48 7.06
CA MET A 136 11.43 -15.16 5.76
C MET A 136 11.63 -14.20 4.59
N TRP A 137 12.27 -14.69 3.53
CA TRP A 137 12.37 -13.97 2.27
C TRP A 137 11.02 -13.89 1.56
N VAL A 138 10.68 -12.70 1.07
CA VAL A 138 9.54 -12.43 0.18
C VAL A 138 10.12 -12.00 -1.17
N PRO A 139 9.96 -12.81 -2.23
CA PRO A 139 10.50 -12.46 -3.54
C PRO A 139 9.72 -11.30 -4.18
N PRO A 140 10.34 -10.55 -5.11
CA PRO A 140 9.66 -9.50 -5.85
C PRO A 140 8.39 -10.01 -6.55
N SER A 141 7.33 -9.24 -6.44
CA SER A 141 6.08 -9.46 -7.16
C SER A 141 6.23 -9.09 -8.63
N LYS A 142 5.85 -10.01 -9.52
CA LYS A 142 5.75 -9.74 -10.97
C LYS A 142 4.72 -8.66 -11.32
N ARG A 143 3.86 -8.27 -10.37
CA ARG A 143 2.77 -7.30 -10.58
C ARG A 143 3.16 -5.87 -10.21
N ILE A 144 4.31 -5.69 -9.56
CA ILE A 144 4.77 -4.39 -9.06
C ILE A 144 6.01 -4.00 -9.85
N TYR A 145 5.92 -2.84 -10.51
CA TYR A 145 7.03 -2.32 -11.30
C TYR A 145 8.21 -1.98 -10.38
N LEU A 146 9.40 -2.48 -10.72
CA LEU A 146 10.62 -2.34 -9.94
C LEU A 146 10.53 -2.88 -8.51
N ASP A 147 9.67 -3.86 -8.25
CA ASP A 147 9.66 -4.53 -6.95
C ASP A 147 11.00 -5.19 -6.66
N HIS A 148 11.41 -5.15 -5.40
CA HIS A 148 12.60 -5.81 -4.88
C HIS A 148 12.16 -6.71 -3.74
N GLY A 149 12.86 -7.82 -3.55
CA GLY A 149 12.48 -8.71 -2.47
C GLY A 149 12.89 -8.10 -1.14
N TYR A 150 12.26 -8.58 -0.08
CA TYR A 150 12.51 -8.12 1.28
C TYR A 150 12.37 -9.28 2.26
N PHE A 151 12.82 -9.06 3.49
CA PHE A 151 12.63 -10.00 4.57
C PHE A 151 11.40 -9.63 5.39
N LEU A 152 10.59 -10.61 5.79
CA LEU A 152 9.36 -10.37 6.53
C LEU A 152 9.41 -11.09 7.87
N TYR A 153 9.30 -10.33 8.95
CA TYR A 153 9.08 -10.84 10.29
C TYR A 153 7.58 -10.80 10.62
N LYS A 154 6.96 -11.98 10.78
CA LYS A 154 5.51 -12.13 10.84
C LYS A 154 4.90 -12.07 12.23
N GLU A 155 5.70 -12.20 13.29
CA GLU A 155 5.18 -12.30 14.66
C GLU A 155 4.61 -10.98 15.19
N ARG A 156 4.98 -9.85 14.56
CA ARG A 156 4.51 -8.52 14.94
C ARG A 156 4.05 -7.71 13.74
N LYS A 157 3.05 -6.85 13.96
CA LYS A 157 2.59 -5.81 13.04
C LYS A 157 3.43 -4.54 13.20
N SER A 158 3.92 -3.99 12.09
CA SER A 158 4.67 -2.72 12.05
C SER A 158 3.77 -1.48 11.95
N GLY A 159 2.51 -1.66 11.56
CA GLY A 159 1.60 -0.59 11.17
C GLY A 159 1.67 -0.24 9.68
N GLU A 160 2.56 -0.89 8.91
CA GLU A 160 2.71 -0.64 7.47
C GLU A 160 2.18 -1.80 6.62
N PRO A 161 1.62 -1.48 5.42
CA PRO A 161 1.26 -2.51 4.46
C PRO A 161 2.48 -3.35 4.06
N SER A 162 2.31 -4.67 4.07
CA SER A 162 3.31 -5.61 3.55
C SER A 162 2.63 -6.68 2.69
N LEU A 163 3.28 -7.01 1.59
CA LEU A 163 2.75 -7.90 0.55
C LEU A 163 2.92 -9.37 0.89
#